data_AF-A0A1R1RXW2-F1
#
_entry.id   AF-A0A1R1RXW2-F1
#
_cell.length_a   1.000
_cell.length_b   1.000
_cell.length_c   1.000
_cell.angle_alpha   90.00
_cell.angle_beta   90.00
_cell.angle_gamma   90.00
#
_symmetry.space_group_name_H-M   'P 1'
#
loop_
_entity.id
_entity.type
_entity.pdbx_description
1 polymer ?
#
loop_
_entity_poly.entity_id
_entity_poly.type
_entity_poly.pdbx_seq_one_letter_code
_entity_poly.pdbx_strand_id
1 'polypeptide(L)'
;MLSEIEKGLEGLRVKLDSIDEQLLDTLKARLECCIRIGLYKREYNIPMMQPHRINFVQERAARYADENGLSKEFLRNLYELIISETCRVEDIVIDNSENRRQEISSSLVDQKRKREELFNGGRDTNTSN
;
A
#
# COMPACT_ATOMS: atom_id res chain seq x y z
N MET A 1 -24.36 -37.38 18.36
CA MET A 1 -23.53 -36.81 19.44
C MET A 1 -22.09 -36.94 18.95
N LEU A 2 -21.37 -35.84 18.71
CA LEU A 2 -19.97 -35.93 18.26
C LEU A 2 -19.16 -36.67 19.33
N SER A 3 -18.29 -37.56 18.90
CA SER A 3 -17.32 -38.24 19.77
C SER A 3 -16.39 -37.23 20.44
N GLU A 4 -15.81 -37.57 21.59
CA GLU A 4 -14.87 -36.68 22.30
C GLU A 4 -13.65 -36.31 21.44
N ILE A 5 -13.24 -37.19 20.52
CA ILE A 5 -12.19 -36.90 19.52
C ILE A 5 -12.65 -35.82 18.54
N GLU A 6 -13.87 -35.92 18.02
CA GLU A 6 -14.43 -34.92 17.09
C GLU A 6 -14.62 -33.56 17.76
N LYS A 7 -15.04 -33.53 19.03
CA LYS A 7 -15.16 -32.27 19.80
C LYS A 7 -13.80 -31.62 20.03
N GLY A 8 -12.77 -32.40 20.36
CA GLY A 8 -11.41 -31.90 20.52
C GLY A 8 -10.85 -31.31 19.22
N LEU A 9 -11.07 -32.00 18.10
CA LEU A 9 -10.65 -31.52 16.79
C LEU A 9 -11.36 -30.22 16.40
N GLU A 10 -12.67 -30.13 16.64
CA GLU A 10 -13.44 -28.93 16.33
C GLU A 10 -12.98 -27.73 17.17
N GLY A 11 -12.69 -27.93 18.46
CA GLY A 11 -12.14 -26.88 19.31
C GLY A 11 -10.78 -26.35 18.82
N LEU A 12 -9.93 -27.22 18.28
CA LEU A 12 -8.65 -26.82 17.67
C LEU A 12 -8.86 -26.03 16.38
N ARG A 13 -9.85 -26.39 15.56
CA ARG A 13 -10.19 -25.66 14.33
C ARG A 13 -10.70 -24.25 14.62
N VAL A 14 -11.62 -24.11 15.55
CA VAL A 14 -12.11 -22.78 15.98
C VAL A 14 -10.96 -21.91 16.48
N LYS A 15 -10.01 -22.50 17.21
CA LYS A 15 -8.80 -21.77 17.65
C LYS A 15 -7.92 -21.36 16.46
N LEU A 16 -7.74 -22.25 15.47
CA LEU A 16 -6.98 -21.96 14.26
C LEU A 16 -7.64 -20.84 13.46
N ASP A 17 -8.96 -20.90 13.25
CA ASP A 17 -9.71 -19.88 12.52
C ASP A 17 -9.53 -18.49 13.15
N SER A 18 -9.51 -18.39 14.48
CA SER A 18 -9.25 -17.13 15.19
C SER A 18 -7.80 -16.65 15.03
N ILE A 19 -6.83 -17.56 14.95
CA ILE A 19 -5.43 -17.21 14.67
C ILE A 19 -5.30 -16.71 13.23
N ASP A 20 -5.98 -17.35 12.28
CA ASP A 20 -5.95 -16.97 10.87
C ASP A 20 -6.60 -15.60 10.64
N GLU A 21 -7.70 -15.30 11.34
CA GLU A 21 -8.30 -13.96 11.32
C GLU A 21 -7.31 -12.88 11.79
N GLN A 22 -6.63 -13.12 12.92
CA GLN A 22 -5.59 -12.21 13.43
C GLN A 22 -4.40 -12.08 12.48
N LEU A 23 -4.02 -13.15 11.79
CA LEU A 23 -2.96 -13.14 10.80
C LEU A 23 -3.34 -12.27 9.59
N LEU A 24 -4.57 -12.41 9.09
CA LEU A 24 -5.09 -11.60 7.98
C LEU A 24 -5.15 -10.11 8.35
N ASP A 25 -5.65 -9.78 9.53
CA ASP A 25 -5.69 -8.40 10.02
C ASP A 25 -4.29 -7.81 10.18
N THR A 26 -3.34 -8.60 10.69
CA THR A 26 -1.93 -8.19 10.82
C THR A 26 -1.29 -7.93 9.46
N LEU A 27 -1.56 -8.80 8.47
CA LEU A 27 -1.07 -8.62 7.10
C LEU A 27 -1.65 -7.35 6.46
N LYS A 28 -2.95 -7.10 6.63
CA LYS A 28 -3.61 -5.88 6.16
C LYS A 28 -2.95 -4.64 6.77
N ALA A 29 -2.80 -4.59 8.09
CA ALA A 29 -2.18 -3.48 8.79
C ALA A 29 -0.72 -3.25 8.34
N ARG A 30 0.02 -4.33 8.08
CA ARG A 30 1.38 -4.26 7.54
C ARG A 30 1.41 -3.60 6.17
N LEU A 31 0.53 -3.99 5.24
CA LEU A 31 0.44 -3.42 3.90
C LEU A 31 0.04 -1.93 3.95
N GLU A 32 -0.94 -1.57 4.76
CA GLU A 32 -1.36 -0.17 4.96
C GLU A 32 -0.21 0.70 5.49
N CYS A 33 0.59 0.18 6.42
CA CYS A 33 1.79 0.85 6.91
C CYS A 33 2.81 1.07 5.81
N CYS A 34 3.07 0.06 4.97
CA CYS A 34 3.99 0.19 3.84
C CYS A 34 3.50 1.24 2.82
N ILE A 35 2.22 1.24 2.47
CA ILE A 35 1.63 2.28 1.61
C ILE A 35 1.90 3.67 2.18
N ARG A 36 1.70 3.88 3.49
CA ARG A 36 1.98 5.15 4.16
C ARG A 36 3.47 5.52 4.08
N ILE A 37 4.36 4.55 4.23
CA ILE A 37 5.81 4.74 4.04
C ILE A 37 6.11 5.15 2.59
N GLY A 38 5.52 4.50 1.59
CA GLY A 38 5.66 4.86 0.19
C GLY A 38 5.18 6.29 -0.10
N LEU A 39 3.99 6.66 0.38
CA LEU A 39 3.47 8.03 0.26
C LEU A 39 4.40 9.06 0.91
N TYR A 40 4.91 8.77 2.11
CA TYR A 40 5.85 9.63 2.82
C TYR A 40 7.17 9.76 2.05
N LYS A 41 7.79 8.65 1.65
CA LYS A 41 9.03 8.68 0.86
C LYS A 41 8.87 9.57 -0.38
N ARG A 42 7.72 9.47 -1.06
CA ARG A 42 7.44 10.30 -2.23
C ARG A 42 7.32 11.78 -1.90
N GLU A 43 6.58 12.12 -0.84
CA GLU A 43 6.41 13.51 -0.39
C GLU A 43 7.77 14.20 -0.15
N TYR A 44 8.74 13.45 0.38
CA TYR A 44 10.07 13.94 0.71
C TYR A 44 11.16 13.56 -0.31
N ASN A 45 10.79 13.09 -1.52
CA ASN A 45 11.72 12.66 -2.57
C ASN A 45 12.80 11.64 -2.12
N ILE A 46 12.43 10.76 -1.18
CA ILE A 46 13.27 9.66 -0.71
C ILE A 46 13.14 8.48 -1.70
N PRO A 47 14.24 7.79 -2.06
CA PRO A 47 14.18 6.62 -2.93
C PRO A 47 13.25 5.52 -2.40
N MET A 48 12.39 4.98 -3.26
CA MET A 48 11.47 3.90 -2.90
C MET A 48 12.20 2.63 -2.51
N MET A 49 13.13 2.20 -3.37
CA MET A 49 13.92 0.99 -3.17
C MET A 49 15.00 1.19 -2.10
N GLN A 50 14.92 0.38 -1.05
CA GLN A 50 15.87 0.39 0.05
C GLN A 50 16.31 -1.05 0.41
N PRO A 51 17.31 -1.61 -0.31
CA PRO A 51 17.73 -3.00 -0.14
C PRO A 51 18.11 -3.37 1.30
N HIS A 52 18.69 -2.42 2.03
CA HIS A 52 19.04 -2.61 3.44
C HIS A 52 17.82 -2.90 4.33
N ARG A 53 16.63 -2.32 4.01
CA ARG A 53 15.39 -2.61 4.76
C ARG A 53 14.86 -4.01 4.47
N ILE A 54 15.00 -4.48 3.24
CA ILE A 54 14.61 -5.84 2.84
C ILE A 54 15.48 -6.85 3.59
N ASN A 55 16.80 -6.67 3.57
CA ASN A 55 17.74 -7.53 4.29
C ASN A 55 17.43 -7.56 5.79
N PHE A 56 17.19 -6.40 6.41
CA PHE A 56 16.84 -6.33 7.83
C PHE A 56 15.54 -7.06 8.18
N VAL A 57 14.53 -7.03 7.31
CA VAL A 57 13.27 -7.76 7.53
C VAL A 57 13.50 -9.27 7.41
N GLN A 58 14.27 -9.70 6.42
CA GLN A 58 14.62 -11.11 6.21
C GLN A 58 15.46 -11.68 7.36
N GLU A 59 16.47 -10.96 7.82
CA GLU A 59 17.29 -11.36 8.98
C GLU A 59 16.46 -11.48 10.26
N ARG A 60 15.53 -10.55 10.47
CA ARG A 60 14.62 -10.61 11.62
C ARG A 60 13.71 -11.84 11.55
N ALA A 61 13.21 -12.17 10.36
CA ALA A 61 12.39 -13.36 10.15
C ALA A 61 13.20 -14.64 10.40
N ALA A 62 14.44 -14.71 9.92
CA ALA A 62 15.33 -15.83 10.15
C ALA A 62 15.66 -16.03 11.65
N ARG A 63 15.94 -14.94 12.38
CA ARG A 63 16.16 -14.99 13.83
C ARG A 63 14.91 -15.43 14.59
N TYR A 64 13.74 -14.90 14.22
CA TYR A 64 12.47 -15.34 14.81
C TYR A 64 12.24 -16.83 14.58
N ALA A 65 12.63 -17.35 13.41
CA ALA A 65 12.54 -18.78 13.10
C ALA A 65 13.37 -19.62 14.09
N ASP A 66 14.63 -19.23 14.30
CA ASP A 66 15.53 -19.89 15.26
C ASP A 66 14.98 -19.91 16.67
N GLU A 67 14.50 -18.76 17.15
CA GLU A 67 14.03 -18.58 18.52
C GLU A 67 12.74 -19.36 18.82
N ASN A 68 11.95 -19.67 17.79
CA ASN A 68 10.62 -20.28 17.94
C ASN A 68 10.52 -21.70 17.33
N GLY A 69 11.65 -22.28 16.91
CA GLY A 69 11.67 -23.63 16.34
C GLY A 69 10.94 -23.74 14.98
N LEU A 70 10.90 -22.65 14.21
CA LEU A 70 10.31 -22.62 12.86
C LEU A 70 11.41 -22.78 11.79
N SER A 71 11.01 -23.23 10.60
CA SER A 71 11.92 -23.28 9.46
C SER A 71 12.31 -21.86 9.00
N LYS A 72 13.62 -21.59 8.94
CA LYS A 72 14.18 -20.37 8.35
C LYS A 72 13.76 -20.19 6.90
N GLU A 73 13.77 -21.28 6.14
CA GLU A 73 13.41 -21.28 4.73
C GLU A 73 11.93 -20.90 4.56
N PHE A 74 11.05 -21.47 5.39
CA PHE A 74 9.64 -21.11 5.39
C PHE A 74 9.43 -19.62 5.64
N LEU A 75 10.02 -19.06 6.71
CA LEU A 75 9.85 -17.63 7.01
C LEU A 75 10.52 -16.73 5.97
N ARG A 76 11.65 -17.13 5.39
CA ARG A 76 12.28 -16.39 4.30
C ARG A 76 11.35 -16.29 3.09
N ASN A 77 10.78 -17.42 2.67
CA ASN A 77 9.86 -17.49 1.52
C ASN A 77 8.58 -16.68 1.79
N LEU A 78 8.02 -16.80 3.00
CA LEU A 78 6.86 -16.03 3.41
C LEU A 78 7.13 -14.52 3.34
N TYR A 79 8.25 -14.07 3.89
CA TYR A 79 8.59 -12.65 3.87
C TYR A 79 8.94 -12.15 2.47
N GLU A 80 9.51 -12.99 1.61
CA GLU A 80 9.72 -12.66 0.19
C GLU A 80 8.41 -12.43 -0.54
N LEU A 81 7.41 -13.29 -0.34
CA LEU A 81 6.05 -13.10 -0.90
C LEU A 81 5.40 -11.81 -0.39
N ILE A 82 5.46 -11.57 0.93
CA ILE A 82 4.87 -10.37 1.53
C ILE A 82 5.56 -9.10 1.00
N ILE A 83 6.88 -9.10 0.84
CA ILE A 83 7.64 -7.96 0.31
C ILE A 83 7.28 -7.72 -1.16
N SER A 84 7.22 -8.78 -1.96
CA SER A 84 6.81 -8.69 -3.37
C SER A 84 5.42 -8.06 -3.51
N GLU A 85 4.45 -8.52 -2.70
CA GLU A 85 3.10 -7.97 -2.69
C GLU A 85 3.08 -6.50 -2.22
N THR A 86 3.93 -6.16 -1.24
CA THR A 86 4.08 -4.78 -0.78
C THR A 86 4.51 -3.85 -1.92
N CYS A 87 5.54 -4.24 -2.69
CA CYS A 87 6.03 -3.46 -3.83
C CYS A 87 4.93 -3.27 -4.88
N ARG A 88 4.22 -4.35 -5.23
CA ARG A 88 3.11 -4.31 -6.20
C ARG A 88 1.99 -3.35 -5.76
N VAL A 89 1.63 -3.37 -4.48
CA VAL A 89 0.59 -2.49 -3.93
C VAL A 89 1.06 -1.04 -3.87
N GLU A 90 2.32 -0.80 -3.48
CA GLU A 90 2.93 0.54 -3.50
C GLU A 90 2.89 1.14 -4.92
N ASP A 91 3.30 0.39 -5.94
CA ASP A 91 3.28 0.82 -7.34
C ASP A 91 1.86 1.22 -7.77
N ILE A 92 0.86 0.36 -7.54
CA ILE A 92 -0.54 0.64 -7.90
C ILE A 92 -1.06 1.91 -7.22
N VAL A 93 -0.77 2.11 -5.94
CA VAL A 93 -1.29 3.27 -5.19
C VAL A 93 -0.56 4.56 -5.56
N ILE A 94 0.75 4.49 -5.79
CA ILE A 94 1.57 5.62 -6.19
C ILE A 94 1.18 6.06 -7.61
N ASP A 95 1.10 5.15 -8.58
CA ASP A 95 0.72 5.44 -9.96
C ASP A 95 -0.68 6.08 -10.04
N ASN A 96 -1.67 5.49 -9.35
CA ASN A 96 -3.03 6.04 -9.32
C ASN A 96 -3.10 7.45 -8.72
N SER A 97 -2.18 7.80 -7.82
CA SER A 97 -2.14 9.14 -7.22
C SER A 97 -1.33 10.14 -8.04
N GLU A 98 -0.54 9.70 -9.02
CA GLU A 98 0.07 10.56 -10.04
C GLU A 98 -0.96 10.92 -11.12
N ASN A 99 -1.68 9.93 -11.65
CA ASN A 99 -2.72 10.14 -12.65
C ASN A 99 -3.77 11.15 -12.16
N ARG A 100 -4.27 10.98 -10.91
CA ARG A 100 -5.19 11.95 -10.30
C ARG A 100 -4.61 13.36 -10.15
N ARG A 101 -3.33 13.51 -9.83
CA ARG A 101 -2.70 14.84 -9.70
C ARG A 101 -2.56 15.53 -11.06
N GLN A 102 -2.25 14.79 -12.11
CA GLN A 102 -2.20 15.32 -13.47
C GLN A 102 -3.58 15.73 -13.99
N GLU A 103 -4.62 14.92 -13.74
CA GLU A 103 -6.02 15.22 -14.09
C GLU A 103 -6.55 16.50 -13.40
N ILE A 104 -6.24 16.69 -12.11
CA ILE A 104 -6.62 17.90 -11.39
C ILE A 104 -5.87 19.13 -11.96
N SER A 105 -4.57 18.99 -12.23
CA SER A 105 -3.76 20.06 -12.81
C SER A 105 -4.27 20.49 -14.19
N SER A 106 -4.56 19.54 -15.08
CA SER A 106 -5.12 19.84 -16.41
C SER A 106 -6.50 20.50 -16.33
N SER A 107 -7.39 19.98 -15.47
CA SER A 107 -8.72 20.57 -15.25
C SER A 107 -8.66 22.01 -14.74
N LEU A 108 -7.72 22.33 -13.83
CA LEU A 108 -7.53 23.70 -13.33
C LEU A 108 -6.98 24.64 -14.42
N VAL A 109 -6.06 24.16 -15.27
CA VAL A 109 -5.53 24.93 -16.41
C VAL A 109 -6.64 25.23 -17.43
N ASP A 110 -7.49 24.25 -17.73
CA ASP A 110 -8.61 24.42 -18.66
C ASP A 110 -9.66 25.41 -18.14
N GLN A 111 -9.97 25.34 -16.84
CA GLN A 111 -10.87 26.30 -16.19
C GLN A 111 -10.30 27.73 -16.20
N LYS A 112 -8.97 27.88 -16.02
CA LYS A 112 -8.30 29.18 -16.07
C LYS A 112 -8.35 29.79 -17.48
N ARG A 113 -8.05 29.01 -18.52
CA ARG A 113 -8.16 29.45 -19.93
C ARG A 113 -9.57 29.91 -20.28
N LYS A 114 -10.59 29.12 -19.91
CA LYS A 114 -11.99 29.45 -20.18
C LYS A 114 -12.43 30.75 -19.49
N ARG A 115 -11.91 31.02 -18.28
CA ARG A 115 -12.12 32.30 -17.57
C ARG A 115 -11.42 33.48 -18.23
N GLU A 116 -10.20 33.30 -18.72
CA GLU A 116 -9.44 34.36 -19.42
C GLU A 116 -10.07 34.72 -20.78
N GLU A 117 -10.59 33.74 -21.52
CA GLU A 117 -11.34 33.95 -22.77
C GLU A 117 -12.63 34.75 -22.55
N LEU A 118 -13.39 34.42 -21.50
CA LEU A 118 -14.60 35.17 -21.10
C LEU A 118 -14.28 36.61 -20.69
N PHE A 119 -13.10 36.87 -20.12
CA PHE A 119 -12.69 38.20 -19.66
C PHE A 119 -12.09 39.08 -20.77
N ASN A 120 -11.37 38.48 -21.73
CA ASN A 120 -10.76 39.23 -22.84
C ASN A 120 -11.69 39.45 -24.04
N GLY A 121 -12.81 38.72 -24.16
CA GLY A 121 -13.81 38.93 -25.22
C GLY A 121 -14.69 40.19 -25.06
N GLY A 122 -14.47 41.00 -24.01
CA GLY A 122 -15.27 42.21 -23.71
C GLY A 122 -14.60 43.56 -24.05
N ARG A 123 -13.44 43.56 -24.72
CA ARG A 123 -12.72 44.81 -25.08
C ARG A 123 -12.64 45.01 -26.59
N ASP A 124 -13.78 45.04 -27.27
CA ASP A 124 -13.87 45.64 -28.59
C ASP A 124 -15.13 46.48 -28.71
N THR A 125 -14.98 47.64 -29.36
CA THR A 125 -15.99 48.64 -29.76
C THR A 125 -16.33 49.74 -28.74
N ASN A 126 -15.45 50.75 -28.61
CA ASN A 126 -15.86 52.13 -28.89
C ASN A 126 -14.68 53.12 -28.95
N THR A 127 -14.14 53.33 -30.15
CA THR A 127 -13.50 54.61 -30.51
C THR A 127 -13.99 55.02 -31.89
N SER A 128 -15.11 55.73 -31.92
CA SER A 128 -15.53 56.57 -33.04
C SER A 128 -16.44 57.66 -32.49
N ASN A 129 -15.84 58.79 -32.13
CA ASN A 129 -16.23 60.11 -32.61
C ASN A 129 -15.19 61.16 -32.21
#